data_AF-A0A9X5E5Y3-F1
#
_entry.id   AF-A0A9X5E5Y3-F1
#
_cell.length_a   1.000
_cell.length_b   1.000
_cell.length_c   1.000
_cell.angle_alpha   90.00
_cell.angle_beta   90.00
_cell.angle_gamma   90.00
#
_symmetry.space_group_name_H-M   'P 1'
#
loop_
_entity.id
_entity.type
_entity.pdbx_description
1 polymer ?
#
loop_
_entity_poly.entity_id
_entity_poly.type
_entity_poly.pdbx_seq_one_letter_code
_entity_poly.pdbx_strand_id
1 'polypeptide(L)'
;MTLIMNGWKKFFQTRNLKSTIFIAGVITAATIAFTGKMTGLTVQADAIAQQTQPGTDSKTLNQTEIDAIASQTTVVIGQDLQKGDVEARREFNPGSGVIIAKRGNIYYVATNLHVVRGRGGFYGVRTFDGAVYPVDDESTRSNIVPMGKEQGESGETIQGLDVAIVQFKSDKNYPLANLPGSPNQGERAFVSGWPDPGNETARRQRLFAPGEVIRVTPRTADGGYSIQYSCETQRGMSGGPVFNDRGELVGIHGRAGEATSVSVPGTLVASLMGGNPIAQTAIQSKFNLGIRVSDLTEEAKKIQPLAGVFPYIKFEPPPVQPAVVSRGMPEKRPRSADTIDDIYKTFSRDFKHAAVRDCPSAGSRTVLLGTSEERCPE
;
A
#
# COMPACT_ATOMS: atom_id res chain seq x y z
N MET A 1 41.95 -8.02 47.68
CA MET A 1 41.63 -8.71 46.41
C MET A 1 40.64 -9.83 46.68
N THR A 2 39.51 -9.43 47.25
CA THR A 2 38.45 -10.27 47.83
C THR A 2 37.23 -9.37 47.92
N LEU A 3 36.51 -9.10 46.82
CA LEU A 3 35.25 -8.32 46.82
C LEU A 3 34.57 -8.24 45.44
N ILE A 4 34.61 -9.27 44.59
CA ILE A 4 33.80 -9.29 43.34
C ILE A 4 33.14 -10.67 43.09
N MET A 5 32.96 -11.51 44.12
CA MET A 5 32.35 -12.85 43.93
C MET A 5 31.12 -13.18 44.79
N ASN A 6 30.64 -12.28 45.64
CA ASN A 6 29.50 -12.58 46.54
C ASN A 6 28.20 -11.80 46.25
N GLY A 7 28.12 -11.02 45.16
CA GLY A 7 26.92 -10.23 44.83
C GLY A 7 25.87 -10.92 43.96
N TRP A 8 26.25 -11.93 43.17
CA TRP A 8 25.37 -12.48 42.11
C TRP A 8 24.63 -13.77 42.50
N LYS A 9 24.95 -14.37 43.66
CA LYS A 9 24.28 -15.58 44.16
C LYS A 9 22.94 -15.35 44.87
N LYS A 10 22.49 -14.10 45.05
CA LYS A 10 21.25 -13.77 45.76
C LYS A 10 20.13 -13.16 44.92
N PHE A 11 20.28 -12.99 43.61
CA PHE A 11 19.24 -12.37 42.77
C PHE A 11 18.39 -13.36 41.96
N PHE A 12 18.73 -14.65 41.90
CA PHE A 12 17.96 -15.65 41.13
C PHE A 12 17.20 -16.68 41.98
N GLN A 13 17.07 -16.46 43.29
CA GLN A 13 16.02 -17.14 44.07
C GLN A 13 14.82 -16.22 44.19
N THR A 14 13.94 -16.28 43.18
CA THR A 14 12.47 -16.19 43.28
C THR A 14 11.90 -15.76 41.93
N ARG A 15 11.56 -16.75 41.09
CA ARG A 15 10.30 -16.82 40.34
C ARG A 15 10.36 -18.01 39.38
N ASN A 16 9.47 -18.98 39.64
CA ASN A 16 9.07 -20.01 38.69
C ASN A 16 8.76 -19.37 37.34
N LEU A 17 9.34 -19.88 36.24
CA LEU A 17 8.63 -20.01 34.98
C LEU A 17 9.39 -21.00 34.06
N LYS A 18 8.62 -21.91 33.47
CA LYS A 18 9.04 -22.91 32.49
C LYS A 18 9.51 -22.25 31.19
N SER A 19 10.18 -23.06 30.34
CA SER A 19 10.49 -22.88 28.91
C SER A 19 11.84 -22.24 28.54
N THR A 20 12.81 -23.15 28.35
CA THR A 20 13.83 -23.24 27.29
C THR A 20 14.13 -22.01 26.44
N ILE A 21 15.32 -21.44 26.60
CA ILE A 21 15.99 -20.56 25.64
C ILE A 21 17.38 -21.13 25.33
N PHE A 22 17.63 -21.32 24.04
CA PHE A 22 18.94 -21.55 23.42
C PHE A 22 19.83 -20.32 23.58
N ILE A 23 21.13 -20.53 23.85
CA ILE A 23 22.31 -19.92 23.22
C ILE A 23 23.49 -20.15 24.16
N ALA A 24 24.52 -20.85 23.68
CA ALA A 24 25.90 -20.65 24.11
C ALA A 24 26.86 -21.17 23.03
N GLY A 25 27.51 -20.24 22.33
CA GLY A 25 28.90 -20.44 21.94
C GLY A 25 29.81 -20.18 23.15
N VAL A 26 31.10 -20.48 23.20
CA VAL A 26 32.09 -21.06 22.28
C VAL A 26 33.36 -21.25 23.17
N ILE A 27 34.26 -22.17 22.81
CA ILE A 27 35.65 -22.40 23.32
C ILE A 27 35.81 -23.13 24.66
N THR A 28 36.44 -24.33 24.64
CA THR A 28 37.86 -24.54 25.02
C THR A 28 38.30 -25.98 24.75
N ALA A 29 39.54 -26.10 24.29
CA ALA A 29 40.27 -27.28 23.84
C ALA A 29 40.36 -28.45 24.84
N ALA A 30 40.37 -29.67 24.31
CA ALA A 30 41.01 -30.82 24.94
C ALA A 30 41.52 -31.79 23.88
N THR A 31 42.84 -31.75 23.66
CA THR A 31 43.62 -32.77 22.97
C THR A 31 43.67 -34.01 23.86
N ILE A 32 43.07 -35.13 23.42
CA ILE A 32 43.37 -36.45 23.97
C ILE A 32 43.65 -37.38 22.79
N ALA A 33 44.90 -37.86 22.75
CA ALA A 33 45.36 -38.89 21.85
C ALA A 33 44.66 -40.22 22.19
N PHE A 34 44.02 -40.84 21.19
CA PHE A 34 43.67 -42.25 21.24
C PHE A 34 44.19 -42.92 19.98
N THR A 35 45.27 -43.67 20.13
CA THR A 35 45.77 -44.63 19.15
C THR A 35 44.85 -45.85 19.13
N GLY A 36 44.20 -46.09 18.00
CA GLY A 36 43.38 -47.29 17.78
C GLY A 36 43.14 -47.51 16.29
N LYS A 37 43.72 -48.58 15.75
CA LYS A 37 43.57 -49.03 14.37
C LYS A 37 42.09 -49.23 14.03
N MET A 38 41.61 -48.55 12.98
CA MET A 38 40.57 -49.09 12.11
C MET A 38 40.97 -48.85 10.65
N THR A 39 41.29 -49.97 10.01
CA THR A 39 41.44 -50.15 8.57
C THR A 39 40.09 -50.00 7.89
N GLY A 40 40.07 -49.28 6.77
CA GLY A 40 39.02 -49.38 5.75
C GLY A 40 37.93 -48.33 5.87
N LEU A 41 38.15 -47.18 5.23
CA LEU A 41 37.15 -46.39 4.53
C LEU A 41 37.91 -45.35 3.71
N THR A 42 37.99 -45.60 2.40
CA THR A 42 38.44 -44.64 1.40
C THR A 42 37.51 -43.43 1.45
N VAL A 43 37.98 -42.32 1.99
CA VAL A 43 37.34 -41.01 1.82
C VAL A 43 37.67 -40.56 0.39
N GLN A 44 36.72 -40.72 -0.52
CA GLN A 44 36.70 -39.88 -1.72
C GLN A 44 36.60 -38.43 -1.24
N ALA A 45 37.60 -37.63 -1.59
CA ALA A 45 37.57 -36.19 -1.45
C ALA A 45 36.55 -35.63 -2.47
N ASP A 46 35.27 -35.84 -2.19
CA ASP A 46 34.22 -35.13 -2.89
C ASP A 46 34.15 -33.72 -2.32
N ALA A 47 34.28 -32.77 -3.23
CA ALA A 47 34.28 -31.35 -2.99
C ALA A 47 33.18 -30.96 -1.99
N ILE A 48 33.59 -30.40 -0.84
CA ILE A 48 32.78 -29.43 -0.12
C ILE A 48 32.80 -28.17 -0.99
N ALA A 49 32.06 -28.23 -2.11
CA ALA A 49 31.54 -27.03 -2.73
C ALA A 49 30.69 -26.39 -1.64
N GLN A 50 31.19 -25.26 -1.14
CA GLN A 50 30.42 -24.31 -0.37
C GLN A 50 29.03 -24.24 -1.00
N GLN A 51 27.99 -24.62 -0.25
CA GLN A 51 26.67 -24.05 -0.47
C GLN A 51 26.75 -22.56 -0.10
N THR A 52 27.50 -21.80 -0.88
CA THR A 52 27.08 -20.45 -1.22
C THR A 52 25.78 -20.65 -1.97
N GLN A 53 24.67 -20.50 -1.24
CA GLN A 53 23.42 -20.05 -1.85
C GLN A 53 23.80 -18.97 -2.87
N PRO A 54 23.46 -19.11 -4.16
CA PRO A 54 23.71 -18.03 -5.09
C PRO A 54 22.97 -16.82 -4.52
N GLY A 55 23.75 -15.83 -4.06
CA GLY A 55 23.21 -14.55 -3.67
C GLY A 55 22.46 -14.05 -4.88
N THR A 56 21.13 -14.04 -4.79
CA THR A 56 20.32 -13.34 -5.78
C THR A 56 20.76 -11.90 -5.70
N ASP A 57 21.45 -11.42 -6.73
CA ASP A 57 21.77 -10.01 -6.93
C ASP A 57 20.46 -9.22 -7.05
N SER A 58 19.82 -9.00 -5.91
CA SER A 58 18.69 -8.08 -5.79
C SER A 58 19.28 -6.69 -5.86
N LYS A 59 19.54 -6.23 -7.08
CA LYS A 59 19.98 -4.87 -7.35
C LYS A 59 19.03 -3.90 -6.66
N THR A 60 19.51 -3.22 -5.62
CA THR A 60 18.83 -2.07 -5.04
C THR A 60 18.71 -1.00 -6.11
N LEU A 61 17.49 -0.51 -6.32
CA LEU A 61 17.19 0.56 -7.25
C LEU A 61 17.33 1.91 -6.53
N ASN A 62 17.77 2.93 -7.26
CA ASN A 62 17.80 4.28 -6.72
C ASN A 62 16.38 4.89 -6.68
N GLN A 63 16.23 5.98 -5.92
CA GLN A 63 14.92 6.64 -5.73
C GLN A 63 14.23 7.04 -7.04
N THR A 64 14.99 7.49 -8.06
CA THR A 64 14.45 7.87 -9.36
C THR A 64 13.94 6.66 -10.15
N GLU A 65 14.65 5.53 -10.06
CA GLU A 65 14.20 4.26 -10.66
C GLU A 65 12.91 3.75 -9.99
N ILE A 66 12.78 3.91 -8.66
CA ILE A 66 11.54 3.59 -7.94
C ILE A 66 10.39 4.53 -8.36
N ASP A 67 10.65 5.84 -8.44
CA ASP A 67 9.64 6.80 -8.91
C ASP A 67 9.22 6.50 -10.36
N ALA A 68 10.13 6.04 -11.20
CA ALA A 68 9.81 5.64 -12.57
C ALA A 68 8.79 4.49 -12.62
N ILE A 69 8.92 3.51 -11.73
CA ILE A 69 7.96 2.41 -11.59
C ILE A 69 6.63 2.92 -11.03
N ALA A 70 6.70 3.71 -9.96
CA ALA A 70 5.53 4.25 -9.28
C ALA A 70 4.69 5.13 -10.21
N SER A 71 5.33 5.95 -11.06
CA SER A 71 4.66 6.85 -12.01
C SER A 71 3.77 6.12 -13.02
N GLN A 72 4.09 4.87 -13.36
CA GLN A 72 3.35 4.10 -14.36
C GLN A 72 2.31 3.14 -13.76
N THR A 73 2.46 2.78 -12.49
CA THR A 73 1.60 1.79 -11.81
C THR A 73 0.57 2.45 -10.90
N THR A 74 0.81 3.69 -10.46
CA THR A 74 -0.12 4.47 -9.63
C THR A 74 -1.24 5.05 -10.49
N VAL A 75 -2.49 4.87 -10.05
CA VAL A 75 -3.68 5.36 -10.75
C VAL A 75 -4.49 6.30 -9.85
N VAL A 76 -5.38 7.07 -10.47
CA VAL A 76 -6.46 7.78 -9.76
C VAL A 76 -7.73 6.96 -9.85
N ILE A 77 -8.44 6.83 -8.73
CA ILE A 77 -9.76 6.21 -8.67
C ILE A 77 -10.74 7.23 -8.13
N GLY A 78 -11.84 7.43 -8.84
CA GLY A 78 -12.90 8.33 -8.38
C GLY A 78 -14.27 7.80 -8.73
N GLN A 79 -15.23 8.07 -7.87
CA GLN A 79 -16.64 7.94 -8.19
C GLN A 79 -17.00 8.93 -9.29
N ASP A 80 -17.83 8.52 -10.24
CA ASP A 80 -18.23 9.27 -11.43
C ASP A 80 -17.05 9.76 -12.31
N LEU A 81 -15.93 9.02 -12.33
CA LEU A 81 -14.80 9.29 -13.22
C LEU A 81 -15.03 8.77 -14.64
N GLN A 82 -15.32 9.67 -15.58
CA GLN A 82 -15.47 9.39 -17.01
C GLN A 82 -14.78 10.46 -17.86
N LYS A 83 -14.59 10.32 -19.16
CA LYS A 83 -13.86 11.34 -19.96
C LYS A 83 -14.78 12.48 -20.44
N GLY A 84 -14.44 13.74 -20.15
CA GLY A 84 -15.09 14.96 -20.70
C GLY A 84 -15.35 16.06 -19.65
N ASP A 85 -16.00 17.15 -20.04
CA ASP A 85 -16.17 18.35 -19.19
C ASP A 85 -17.26 18.17 -18.12
N VAL A 86 -16.94 18.33 -16.83
CA VAL A 86 -17.92 18.49 -15.73
C VAL A 86 -17.65 19.75 -14.92
N GLU A 87 -18.74 20.41 -14.54
CA GLU A 87 -18.80 21.47 -13.54
C GLU A 87 -18.35 20.93 -12.16
N ALA A 88 -17.38 21.62 -11.54
CA ALA A 88 -16.78 21.24 -10.27
C ALA A 88 -17.83 20.85 -9.22
N ARG A 89 -17.85 19.57 -8.82
CA ARG A 89 -18.61 19.14 -7.64
C ARG A 89 -17.80 19.45 -6.39
N ARG A 90 -18.43 20.10 -5.41
CA ARG A 90 -17.82 20.44 -4.10
C ARG A 90 -17.45 19.22 -3.24
N GLU A 91 -17.99 18.04 -3.53
CA GLU A 91 -17.81 16.81 -2.74
C GLU A 91 -17.05 15.71 -3.51
N PHE A 92 -16.11 16.11 -4.38
CA PHE A 92 -15.37 15.17 -5.21
C PHE A 92 -13.97 14.88 -4.62
N ASN A 93 -13.82 13.72 -3.97
CA ASN A 93 -12.58 13.28 -3.31
C ASN A 93 -12.08 11.93 -3.86
N PRO A 94 -11.47 11.88 -5.05
CA PRO A 94 -10.87 10.66 -5.58
C PRO A 94 -9.68 10.23 -4.73
N GLY A 95 -9.47 8.92 -4.68
CA GLY A 95 -8.29 8.32 -4.09
C GLY A 95 -7.28 7.89 -5.13
N SER A 96 -6.28 7.17 -4.64
CA SER A 96 -5.23 6.56 -5.43
C SER A 96 -5.42 5.05 -5.51
N GLY A 97 -4.69 4.41 -6.42
CA GLY A 97 -4.64 2.95 -6.52
C GLY A 97 -3.34 2.50 -7.16
N VAL A 98 -3.13 1.18 -7.19
CA VAL A 98 -1.99 0.56 -7.88
C VAL A 98 -2.44 -0.64 -8.72
N ILE A 99 -1.96 -0.71 -9.95
CA ILE A 99 -2.21 -1.86 -10.85
C ILE A 99 -1.36 -3.05 -10.39
N ILE A 100 -2.00 -4.14 -9.99
CA ILE A 100 -1.33 -5.29 -9.36
C ILE A 100 -1.46 -6.59 -10.15
N ALA A 101 -2.46 -6.74 -11.02
CA ALA A 101 -2.63 -7.94 -11.82
C ALA A 101 -3.35 -7.67 -13.15
N LYS A 102 -3.25 -8.64 -14.07
CA LYS A 102 -4.00 -8.67 -15.33
C LYS A 102 -4.43 -10.11 -15.65
N ARG A 103 -5.66 -10.30 -16.11
CA ARG A 103 -6.18 -11.57 -16.66
C ARG A 103 -6.90 -11.27 -17.97
N GLY A 104 -6.38 -11.77 -19.10
CA GLY A 104 -6.88 -11.37 -20.42
C GLY A 104 -6.71 -9.85 -20.60
N ASN A 105 -7.78 -9.12 -20.89
CA ASN A 105 -7.80 -7.65 -20.95
C ASN A 105 -8.40 -6.98 -19.69
N ILE A 106 -8.58 -7.74 -18.61
CA ILE A 106 -9.05 -7.21 -17.33
C ILE A 106 -7.84 -6.92 -16.44
N TYR A 107 -7.72 -5.66 -16.02
CA TYR A 107 -6.75 -5.19 -15.05
C TYR A 107 -7.36 -5.13 -13.66
N TYR A 108 -6.55 -5.43 -12.65
CA TYR A 108 -6.93 -5.40 -11.24
C TYR A 108 -6.10 -4.33 -10.53
N VAL A 109 -6.79 -3.44 -9.84
CA VAL A 109 -6.21 -2.32 -9.12
C VAL A 109 -6.52 -2.48 -7.63
N ALA A 110 -5.50 -2.47 -6.77
CA ALA A 110 -5.73 -2.31 -5.34
C ALA A 110 -5.92 -0.84 -4.99
N THR A 111 -6.88 -0.59 -4.10
CA THR A 111 -7.12 0.70 -3.45
C THR A 111 -7.68 0.45 -2.05
N ASN A 112 -7.93 1.51 -1.28
CA ASN A 112 -8.65 1.35 -0.02
C ASN A 112 -10.16 1.17 -0.25
N LEU A 113 -10.81 0.43 0.65
CA LEU A 113 -12.26 0.27 0.62
C LEU A 113 -12.96 1.61 0.76
N HIS A 114 -12.47 2.46 1.66
CA HIS A 114 -13.06 3.77 1.91
C HIS A 114 -12.96 4.75 0.70
N VAL A 115 -12.14 4.45 -0.32
CA VAL A 115 -12.09 5.22 -1.58
C VAL A 115 -13.27 4.85 -2.49
N VAL A 116 -13.77 3.62 -2.37
CA VAL A 116 -14.85 3.05 -3.21
C VAL A 116 -16.11 2.70 -2.40
N ARG A 117 -16.38 3.48 -1.34
CA ARG A 117 -17.48 3.24 -0.41
C ARG A 117 -18.88 3.40 -1.02
N GLY A 118 -19.02 4.27 -2.02
CA GLY A 118 -20.26 4.51 -2.77
C GLY A 118 -20.59 3.38 -3.73
N ARG A 119 -20.83 2.17 -3.20
CA ARG A 119 -21.14 0.97 -4.01
C ARG A 119 -22.40 1.16 -4.84
N GLY A 120 -22.45 0.46 -5.98
CA GLY A 120 -23.61 0.51 -6.87
C GLY A 120 -23.70 1.79 -7.70
N GLY A 121 -22.59 2.49 -7.88
CA GLY A 121 -22.47 3.65 -8.76
C GLY A 121 -21.37 3.46 -9.81
N PHE A 122 -21.19 4.48 -10.64
CA PHE A 122 -20.10 4.51 -11.60
C PHE A 122 -18.80 4.95 -10.93
N TYR A 123 -17.73 4.26 -11.28
CA TYR A 123 -16.37 4.64 -10.96
C TYR A 123 -15.56 4.76 -12.24
N GLY A 124 -14.37 5.29 -12.11
CA GLY A 124 -13.37 5.19 -13.16
C GLY A 124 -11.97 5.07 -12.61
N VAL A 125 -11.09 4.62 -13.49
CA VAL A 125 -9.65 4.48 -13.24
C VAL A 125 -8.92 5.32 -14.27
N ARG A 126 -8.15 6.31 -13.81
CA ARG A 126 -7.24 7.06 -14.68
C ARG A 126 -5.81 6.54 -14.55
N THR A 127 -5.23 6.13 -15.67
CA THR A 127 -3.86 5.60 -15.76
C THR A 127 -2.84 6.70 -16.06
N PHE A 128 -1.54 6.36 -15.99
CA PHE A 128 -0.42 7.31 -16.14
C PHE A 128 -0.39 8.02 -17.50
N ASP A 129 -0.91 7.39 -18.55
CA ASP A 129 -1.01 7.93 -19.91
C ASP A 129 -2.22 8.86 -20.09
N GLY A 130 -2.96 9.16 -19.01
CA GLY A 130 -4.13 10.03 -19.03
C GLY A 130 -5.40 9.37 -19.55
N ALA A 131 -5.37 8.07 -19.91
CA ALA A 131 -6.56 7.33 -20.27
C ALA A 131 -7.45 7.13 -19.03
N VAL A 132 -8.77 7.20 -19.24
CA VAL A 132 -9.79 6.97 -18.20
C VAL A 132 -10.62 5.77 -18.62
N TYR A 133 -10.76 4.81 -17.71
CA TYR A 133 -11.51 3.58 -17.91
C TYR A 133 -12.74 3.57 -17.01
N PRO A 134 -13.96 3.44 -17.56
CA PRO A 134 -15.16 3.33 -16.74
C PRO A 134 -15.18 1.99 -16.01
N VAL A 135 -15.72 2.03 -14.80
CA VAL A 135 -15.96 0.90 -13.91
C VAL A 135 -17.42 0.96 -13.49
N ASP A 136 -18.25 0.13 -14.09
CA ASP A 136 -19.66 0.00 -13.73
C ASP A 136 -19.80 -0.97 -12.54
N ASP A 137 -20.01 -0.43 -11.34
CA ASP A 137 -20.38 -1.24 -10.16
C ASP A 137 -21.90 -1.28 -9.92
N GLU A 138 -22.69 -0.55 -10.73
CA GLU A 138 -24.15 -0.42 -10.59
C GLU A 138 -24.87 -1.70 -11.05
N SER A 139 -24.51 -2.21 -12.23
CA SER A 139 -25.26 -3.29 -12.87
C SER A 139 -25.04 -4.68 -12.25
N THR A 140 -23.79 -5.03 -11.92
CA THR A 140 -23.44 -6.39 -11.47
C THR A 140 -22.77 -6.44 -10.11
N ARG A 141 -22.32 -5.30 -9.57
CA ARG A 141 -21.49 -5.21 -8.35
C ARG A 141 -20.26 -6.13 -8.35
N SER A 142 -19.79 -6.51 -9.54
CA SER A 142 -18.70 -7.49 -9.72
C SER A 142 -17.35 -6.82 -9.99
N ASN A 143 -17.36 -5.56 -10.42
CA ASN A 143 -16.14 -4.85 -10.81
C ASN A 143 -15.40 -4.26 -9.61
N ILE A 144 -16.06 -4.08 -8.46
CA ILE A 144 -15.43 -3.71 -7.19
C ILE A 144 -15.61 -4.83 -6.19
N VAL A 145 -14.49 -5.42 -5.77
CA VAL A 145 -14.45 -6.55 -4.84
C VAL A 145 -13.85 -6.08 -3.50
N PRO A 146 -14.68 -5.79 -2.49
CA PRO A 146 -14.20 -5.36 -1.18
C PRO A 146 -13.63 -6.54 -0.37
N MET A 147 -12.58 -6.29 0.42
CA MET A 147 -11.95 -7.25 1.35
C MET A 147 -12.29 -6.97 2.83
N GLY A 148 -13.23 -6.06 3.05
CA GLY A 148 -13.71 -5.66 4.36
C GLY A 148 -15.14 -5.16 4.26
N LYS A 149 -15.68 -4.76 5.41
CA LYS A 149 -17.03 -4.24 5.55
C LYS A 149 -17.02 -3.01 6.44
N GLU A 150 -17.44 -1.88 5.90
CA GLU A 150 -17.69 -0.67 6.68
C GLU A 150 -18.75 -0.92 7.76
N GLN A 151 -18.56 -0.33 8.92
CA GLN A 151 -19.43 -0.40 10.08
C GLN A 151 -19.75 1.01 10.56
N GLY A 152 -20.92 1.16 11.21
CA GLY A 152 -21.48 2.46 11.57
C GLY A 152 -22.23 3.11 10.41
N GLU A 153 -22.99 4.17 10.70
CA GLU A 153 -23.85 4.83 9.71
C GLU A 153 -23.07 5.56 8.60
N SER A 154 -21.82 5.93 8.89
CA SER A 154 -20.96 6.71 7.99
C SER A 154 -19.60 6.04 7.70
N GLY A 155 -19.47 4.73 7.94
CA GLY A 155 -18.22 4.00 7.75
C GLY A 155 -17.12 4.41 8.74
N GLU A 156 -17.48 4.50 10.02
CA GLU A 156 -16.59 4.92 11.11
C GLU A 156 -15.42 3.95 11.31
N THR A 157 -15.69 2.65 11.11
CA THR A 157 -14.69 1.60 11.19
C THR A 157 -14.87 0.60 10.06
N ILE A 158 -13.80 -0.14 9.75
CA ILE A 158 -13.81 -1.20 8.74
C ILE A 158 -13.49 -2.52 9.42
N GLN A 159 -14.45 -3.44 9.39
CA GLN A 159 -14.21 -4.83 9.75
C GLN A 159 -13.48 -5.53 8.60
N GLY A 160 -12.34 -6.17 8.89
CA GLY A 160 -11.52 -6.83 7.86
C GLY A 160 -10.45 -5.88 7.32
N LEU A 161 -10.17 -5.96 6.02
CA LEU A 161 -9.17 -5.09 5.39
C LEU A 161 -9.83 -3.86 4.76
N ASP A 162 -9.26 -2.68 5.00
CA ASP A 162 -9.58 -1.47 4.25
C ASP A 162 -8.92 -1.52 2.86
N VAL A 163 -9.32 -2.53 2.08
CA VAL A 163 -8.83 -2.79 0.72
C VAL A 163 -10.02 -3.18 -0.16
N ALA A 164 -10.02 -2.69 -1.38
CA ALA A 164 -10.87 -3.18 -2.45
C ALA A 164 -10.06 -3.40 -3.72
N ILE A 165 -10.49 -4.37 -4.53
CA ILE A 165 -9.95 -4.60 -5.87
C ILE A 165 -10.93 -4.06 -6.91
N VAL A 166 -10.46 -3.10 -7.69
CA VAL A 166 -11.21 -2.48 -8.79
C VAL A 166 -10.76 -3.10 -10.11
N GLN A 167 -11.72 -3.50 -10.94
CA GLN A 167 -11.48 -4.12 -12.23
C GLN A 167 -11.83 -3.15 -13.36
N PHE A 168 -10.91 -2.99 -14.31
CA PHE A 168 -11.18 -2.24 -15.54
C PHE A 168 -10.67 -3.00 -16.76
N LYS A 169 -11.34 -2.80 -17.91
CA LYS A 169 -10.98 -3.46 -19.17
C LYS A 169 -10.09 -2.54 -20.02
N SER A 170 -8.99 -3.06 -20.53
CA SER A 170 -8.13 -2.36 -21.48
C SER A 170 -7.32 -3.30 -22.34
N ASP A 171 -7.23 -2.98 -23.64
CA ASP A 171 -6.35 -3.68 -24.58
C ASP A 171 -4.93 -3.07 -24.60
N LYS A 172 -4.70 -1.95 -23.89
CA LYS A 172 -3.35 -1.40 -23.69
C LYS A 172 -2.57 -2.26 -22.69
N ASN A 173 -1.24 -2.11 -22.74
CA ASN A 173 -0.32 -2.81 -21.85
C ASN A 173 0.20 -1.86 -20.75
N TYR A 174 -0.42 -1.94 -19.58
CA TYR A 174 0.05 -1.30 -18.35
C TYR A 174 1.01 -2.21 -17.56
N PRO A 175 2.08 -1.65 -16.96
CA PRO A 175 2.94 -2.39 -16.07
C PRO A 175 2.20 -2.80 -14.79
N LEU A 176 2.63 -3.92 -14.21
CA LEU A 176 2.10 -4.46 -12.97
C LEU A 176 3.14 -4.27 -11.86
N ALA A 177 2.68 -3.93 -10.66
CA ALA A 177 3.53 -3.90 -9.48
C ALA A 177 3.94 -5.33 -9.05
N ASN A 178 5.19 -5.51 -8.65
CA ASN A 178 5.67 -6.77 -8.06
C ASN A 178 5.20 -6.92 -6.62
N LEU A 179 4.77 -8.13 -6.22
CA LEU A 179 4.13 -8.43 -4.93
C LEU A 179 4.97 -9.45 -4.12
N PRO A 180 6.11 -9.08 -3.54
CA PRO A 180 7.03 -9.99 -2.85
C PRO A 180 6.53 -10.43 -1.46
N GLY A 181 5.51 -9.77 -0.90
CA GLY A 181 4.92 -10.10 0.39
C GLY A 181 4.96 -8.96 1.41
N SER A 182 5.78 -9.10 2.45
CA SER A 182 5.84 -8.18 3.60
C SER A 182 7.15 -7.37 3.61
N PRO A 183 7.12 -6.09 4.04
CA PRO A 183 8.34 -5.35 4.30
C PRO A 183 8.97 -5.77 5.64
N ASN A 184 10.23 -5.41 5.82
CA ASN A 184 10.93 -5.48 7.09
C ASN A 184 10.92 -4.13 7.81
N GLN A 185 10.98 -4.16 9.14
CA GLN A 185 11.25 -2.95 9.91
C GLN A 185 12.64 -2.41 9.56
N GLY A 186 12.74 -1.09 9.36
CA GLY A 186 13.96 -0.42 8.93
C GLY A 186 14.16 -0.38 7.40
N GLU A 187 13.30 -1.04 6.63
CA GLU A 187 13.39 -1.04 5.16
C GLU A 187 12.97 0.32 4.60
N ARG A 188 13.65 0.76 3.54
CA ARG A 188 13.27 1.97 2.79
C ARG A 188 11.86 1.81 2.26
N ALA A 189 11.05 2.87 2.37
CA ALA A 189 9.69 2.91 1.88
C ALA A 189 9.49 4.12 0.96
N PHE A 190 8.69 3.93 -0.09
CA PHE A 190 8.37 4.97 -1.04
C PHE A 190 6.86 4.93 -1.34
N VAL A 191 6.15 5.98 -0.94
CA VAL A 191 4.71 6.09 -1.21
C VAL A 191 4.50 6.90 -2.48
N SER A 192 3.61 6.45 -3.36
CA SER A 192 3.10 7.29 -4.43
C SER A 192 1.58 7.42 -4.37
N GLY A 193 1.07 8.58 -4.76
CA GLY A 193 -0.36 8.84 -4.76
C GLY A 193 -0.69 10.20 -5.35
N TRP A 194 -1.98 10.49 -5.40
CA TRP A 194 -2.56 11.71 -5.98
C TRP A 194 -3.26 12.53 -4.89
N PRO A 195 -2.54 13.42 -4.19
CA PRO A 195 -3.12 14.32 -3.22
C PRO A 195 -4.35 15.05 -3.74
N ASP A 196 -5.28 15.33 -2.81
CA ASP A 196 -6.37 16.27 -3.05
C ASP A 196 -5.79 17.64 -3.41
N PRO A 197 -6.38 18.33 -4.39
CA PRO A 197 -5.90 19.66 -4.70
C PRO A 197 -6.18 20.57 -3.50
N GLY A 198 -5.29 21.55 -3.27
CA GLY A 198 -5.57 22.61 -2.30
C GLY A 198 -6.82 23.40 -2.68
N ASN A 199 -7.34 24.19 -1.72
CA ASN A 199 -8.67 24.82 -1.70
C ASN A 199 -9.12 25.64 -2.93
N GLU A 200 -8.29 25.84 -3.96
CA GLU A 200 -8.60 26.71 -5.10
C GLU A 200 -8.10 26.21 -6.46
N THR A 201 -7.64 24.96 -6.59
CA THR A 201 -7.14 24.45 -7.87
C THR A 201 -7.81 23.15 -8.30
N ALA A 202 -8.10 22.99 -9.59
CA ALA A 202 -8.47 21.68 -10.15
C ALA A 202 -7.22 20.82 -10.43
N ARG A 203 -6.03 21.42 -10.36
CA ARG A 203 -4.78 20.77 -10.72
C ARG A 203 -4.33 19.81 -9.62
N ARG A 204 -4.06 18.56 -9.99
CA ARG A 204 -3.40 17.57 -9.11
C ARG A 204 -1.99 17.28 -9.61
N GLN A 205 -1.08 17.11 -8.67
CA GLN A 205 0.28 16.64 -8.94
C GLN A 205 0.50 15.34 -8.16
N ARG A 206 1.03 14.32 -8.82
CA ARG A 206 1.38 13.06 -8.16
C ARG A 206 2.49 13.35 -7.14
N LEU A 207 2.28 12.92 -5.90
CA LEU A 207 3.31 12.96 -4.87
C LEU A 207 4.04 11.63 -4.83
N PHE A 208 5.36 11.69 -4.73
CA PHE A 208 6.24 10.57 -4.49
C PHE A 208 7.07 10.87 -3.24
N ALA A 209 6.79 10.14 -2.15
CA ALA A 209 7.28 10.44 -0.82
C ALA A 209 8.21 9.33 -0.31
N PRO A 210 9.52 9.58 -0.19
CA PRO A 210 10.46 8.64 0.41
C PRO A 210 10.33 8.61 1.95
N GLY A 211 10.72 7.51 2.56
CA GLY A 211 10.76 7.30 4.00
C GLY A 211 11.27 5.91 4.35
N GLU A 212 10.81 5.39 5.48
CA GLU A 212 11.24 4.10 6.03
C GLU A 212 10.09 3.44 6.79
N VAL A 213 10.09 2.10 6.80
CA VAL A 213 9.19 1.29 7.62
C VAL A 213 9.61 1.37 9.07
N ILE A 214 8.84 2.11 9.86
CA ILE A 214 9.05 2.29 11.30
C ILE A 214 8.77 0.98 12.05
N ARG A 215 7.68 0.30 11.67
CA ARG A 215 7.23 -0.92 12.37
C ARG A 215 6.31 -1.76 11.50
N VAL A 216 6.40 -3.07 11.68
CA VAL A 216 5.42 -4.04 11.21
C VAL A 216 4.67 -4.61 12.41
N THR A 217 3.35 -4.58 12.38
CA THR A 217 2.49 -5.01 13.50
C THR A 217 1.51 -6.10 13.06
N PRO A 218 0.86 -6.81 14.00
CA PRO A 218 -0.37 -7.51 13.71
C PRO A 218 -1.43 -6.57 13.11
N ARG A 219 -2.39 -7.15 12.36
CA ARG A 219 -3.52 -6.40 11.79
C ARG A 219 -4.32 -5.71 12.90
N THR A 220 -4.56 -4.42 12.73
CA THR A 220 -5.50 -3.68 13.58
C THR A 220 -6.94 -4.16 13.34
N ALA A 221 -7.79 -4.04 14.35
CA ALA A 221 -9.19 -4.42 14.23
C ALA A 221 -9.96 -3.52 13.25
N ASP A 222 -9.58 -2.24 13.19
CA ASP A 222 -10.16 -1.25 12.28
C ASP A 222 -9.30 -1.12 11.01
N GLY A 223 -9.75 -1.75 9.93
CA GLY A 223 -9.17 -1.65 8.59
C GLY A 223 -7.95 -2.52 8.33
N GLY A 224 -7.50 -3.32 9.30
CA GLY A 224 -6.46 -4.33 9.09
C GLY A 224 -5.05 -3.77 8.86
N TYR A 225 -4.82 -2.50 9.19
CA TYR A 225 -3.50 -1.87 9.05
C TYR A 225 -2.44 -2.61 9.86
N SER A 226 -1.28 -2.82 9.26
CA SER A 226 -0.23 -3.71 9.76
C SER A 226 1.19 -3.20 9.51
N ILE A 227 1.35 -2.02 8.88
CA ILE A 227 2.63 -1.33 8.69
C ILE A 227 2.55 0.14 9.09
N GLN A 228 3.61 0.63 9.71
CA GLN A 228 3.85 2.03 10.06
C GLN A 228 5.08 2.54 9.32
N TYR A 229 5.01 3.71 8.69
CA TYR A 229 6.13 4.30 7.95
C TYR A 229 6.13 5.82 7.99
N SER A 230 7.31 6.41 7.78
CA SER A 230 7.60 7.84 7.96
C SER A 230 7.33 8.72 6.74
N CYS A 231 6.94 8.15 5.59
CA CYS A 231 6.78 8.90 4.33
C CYS A 231 5.78 10.07 4.48
N GLU A 232 6.12 11.26 4.03
CA GLU A 232 5.19 12.41 4.15
C GLU A 232 4.06 12.30 3.11
N THR A 233 2.84 12.00 3.56
CA THR A 233 1.68 11.82 2.67
C THR A 233 0.63 12.91 2.90
N GLN A 234 -0.31 13.01 1.96
CA GLN A 234 -1.40 13.98 1.99
C GLN A 234 -2.74 13.25 1.74
N ARG A 235 -3.83 13.89 2.15
CA ARG A 235 -5.19 13.43 1.83
C ARG A 235 -5.33 13.22 0.32
N GLY A 236 -6.04 12.17 -0.10
CA GLY A 236 -6.20 11.77 -1.51
C GLY A 236 -5.19 10.71 -1.98
N MET A 237 -4.09 10.51 -1.24
CA MET A 237 -3.12 9.45 -1.54
C MET A 237 -3.58 8.04 -1.11
N SER A 238 -4.64 7.94 -0.31
CA SER A 238 -5.22 6.68 0.16
C SER A 238 -5.45 5.72 -1.00
N GLY A 239 -5.00 4.47 -0.83
CA GLY A 239 -5.02 3.40 -1.83
C GLY A 239 -3.76 3.35 -2.70
N GLY A 240 -2.90 4.35 -2.62
CA GLY A 240 -1.64 4.42 -3.38
C GLY A 240 -0.61 3.36 -2.94
N PRO A 241 0.35 3.02 -3.80
CA PRO A 241 1.36 2.01 -3.51
C PRO A 241 2.41 2.46 -2.48
N VAL A 242 2.89 1.51 -1.68
CA VAL A 242 4.11 1.62 -0.87
C VAL A 242 5.15 0.64 -1.41
N PHE A 243 6.22 1.16 -2.02
CA PHE A 243 7.31 0.38 -2.58
C PHE A 243 8.51 0.29 -1.64
N ASN A 244 9.30 -0.77 -1.74
CA ASN A 244 10.65 -0.85 -1.17
C ASN A 244 11.73 -0.39 -2.16
N ASP A 245 13.00 -0.48 -1.76
CA ASP A 245 14.17 -0.12 -2.57
C ASP A 245 14.52 -1.13 -3.68
N ARG A 246 13.74 -2.20 -3.82
CA ARG A 246 13.83 -3.18 -4.90
C ARG A 246 12.75 -2.96 -5.97
N GLY A 247 11.92 -1.92 -5.83
CA GLY A 247 10.81 -1.63 -6.74
C GLY A 247 9.60 -2.52 -6.52
N GLU A 248 9.52 -3.16 -5.36
CA GLU A 248 8.50 -4.12 -5.03
C GLU A 248 7.42 -3.50 -4.14
N LEU A 249 6.14 -3.80 -4.42
CA LEU A 249 5.02 -3.31 -3.65
C LEU A 249 4.89 -4.12 -2.35
N VAL A 250 5.13 -3.44 -1.23
CA VAL A 250 5.12 -4.05 0.11
C VAL A 250 3.88 -3.65 0.92
N GLY A 251 3.17 -2.60 0.50
CA GLY A 251 1.93 -2.19 1.14
C GLY A 251 1.03 -1.31 0.30
N ILE A 252 -0.20 -1.15 0.78
CA ILE A 252 -1.19 -0.20 0.29
C ILE A 252 -1.30 0.92 1.32
N HIS A 253 -1.07 2.16 0.89
CA HIS A 253 -1.20 3.34 1.77
C HIS A 253 -2.65 3.53 2.18
N GLY A 254 -2.87 3.82 3.46
CA GLY A 254 -4.20 3.93 4.05
C GLY A 254 -4.54 5.33 4.54
N ARG A 255 -4.04 5.63 5.74
CA ARG A 255 -4.32 6.87 6.47
C ARG A 255 -3.13 7.30 7.30
N ALA A 256 -3.15 8.56 7.74
CA ALA A 256 -2.24 9.03 8.77
C ALA A 256 -2.49 8.26 10.08
N GLY A 257 -1.41 7.93 10.79
CA GLY A 257 -1.46 7.40 12.13
C GLY A 257 -1.72 8.51 13.15
N GLU A 258 -2.25 8.12 14.31
CA GLU A 258 -2.38 9.05 15.43
C GLU A 258 -1.01 9.46 15.95
N ALA A 259 -0.76 10.77 16.01
CA ALA A 259 0.50 11.30 16.49
C ALA A 259 0.69 10.93 17.97
N THR A 260 1.71 10.13 18.27
CA THR A 260 2.10 9.90 19.66
C THR A 260 3.08 10.98 20.09
N SER A 261 2.74 11.68 21.18
CA SER A 261 3.62 12.64 21.82
C SER A 261 4.35 11.97 22.97
N VAL A 262 5.68 11.87 22.89
CA VAL A 262 6.50 11.53 24.06
C VAL A 262 6.97 12.82 24.69
N SER A 263 6.57 13.03 25.95
CA SER A 263 7.03 14.17 26.74
C SER A 263 8.41 13.87 27.33
N VAL A 264 9.43 14.57 26.85
CA VAL A 264 10.80 14.39 27.34
C VAL A 264 11.13 15.52 28.33
N PRO A 265 11.55 15.20 29.57
CA PRO A 265 12.03 16.22 30.50
C PRO A 265 13.17 17.03 29.87
N GLY A 266 13.09 18.35 29.90
CA GLY A 266 14.10 19.22 29.29
C GLY A 266 15.50 19.09 29.92
N THR A 267 15.58 18.55 31.14
CA THR A 267 16.84 18.15 31.79
C THR A 267 17.53 16.99 31.08
N LEU A 268 16.77 16.03 30.52
CA LEU A 268 17.33 14.90 29.77
C LEU A 268 17.87 15.36 28.42
N VAL A 269 17.15 16.26 27.74
CA VAL A 269 17.59 16.86 26.47
C VAL A 269 18.88 17.66 26.68
N ALA A 270 18.92 18.48 27.73
CA ALA A 270 20.11 19.23 28.14
C ALA A 270 21.32 18.31 28.41
N SER A 271 21.10 17.19 29.09
CA SER A 271 22.16 16.22 29.40
C SER A 271 22.68 15.46 28.17
N LEU A 272 21.85 15.25 27.14
CA LEU A 272 22.25 14.61 25.88
C LEU A 272 22.93 15.59 24.90
N MET A 273 22.53 16.86 24.92
CA MET A 273 22.97 17.89 23.97
C MET A 273 24.01 18.86 24.53
N GLY A 274 24.45 18.67 25.79
CA GLY A 274 25.47 19.52 26.43
C GLY A 274 25.01 20.95 26.71
N GLY A 275 23.72 21.18 26.93
CA GLY A 275 23.11 22.51 27.07
C GLY A 275 22.46 22.75 28.43
N ASN A 276 21.89 23.96 28.61
CA ASN A 276 21.04 24.27 29.78
C ASN A 276 19.67 23.59 29.64
N PRO A 277 18.98 23.26 30.77
CA PRO A 277 17.62 22.73 30.74
C PRO A 277 16.70 23.63 29.92
N ILE A 278 16.02 23.04 28.94
CA ILE A 278 14.97 23.72 28.16
C ILE A 278 13.60 23.38 28.74
N ALA A 279 12.55 24.07 28.28
CA ALA A 279 11.18 23.69 28.59
C ALA A 279 10.90 22.25 28.13
N GLN A 280 10.00 21.56 28.83
CA GLN A 280 9.59 20.20 28.50
C GLN A 280 9.12 20.14 27.04
N THR A 281 9.74 19.28 26.24
CA THR A 281 9.49 19.20 24.80
C THR A 281 8.72 17.91 24.49
N ALA A 282 7.60 18.04 23.79
CA ALA A 282 6.88 16.91 23.24
C ALA A 282 7.46 16.54 21.88
N ILE A 283 8.00 15.32 21.73
CA ILE A 283 8.37 14.78 20.43
C ILE A 283 7.11 14.13 19.85
N GLN A 284 6.56 14.72 18.80
CA GLN A 284 5.45 14.12 18.04
C GLN A 284 6.01 13.20 16.96
N SER A 285 5.68 11.91 17.02
CA SER A 285 5.93 11.01 15.88
C SER A 285 4.74 11.09 14.93
N LYS A 286 4.94 11.60 13.72
CA LYS A 286 3.99 11.47 12.62
C LYS A 286 4.39 10.23 11.82
N PHE A 287 3.46 9.31 11.67
CA PHE A 287 3.64 8.12 10.83
C PHE A 287 2.34 7.87 10.06
N ASN A 288 2.42 7.04 9.04
CA ASN A 288 1.25 6.60 8.29
C ASN A 288 1.03 5.11 8.49
N LEU A 289 -0.20 4.69 8.28
CA LEU A 289 -0.64 3.32 8.34
C LEU A 289 -0.87 2.77 6.93
N GLY A 290 -0.50 1.51 6.73
CA GLY A 290 -0.81 0.78 5.51
C GLY A 290 -1.17 -0.67 5.79
N ILE A 291 -1.70 -1.33 4.77
CA ILE A 291 -1.99 -2.77 4.76
C ILE A 291 -0.85 -3.46 4.01
N ARG A 292 -0.25 -4.52 4.57
CA ARG A 292 0.78 -5.30 3.85
C ARG A 292 0.19 -6.02 2.65
N VAL A 293 0.98 -6.14 1.60
CA VAL A 293 0.60 -6.90 0.40
C VAL A 293 0.44 -8.40 0.69
N SER A 294 1.19 -8.96 1.64
CA SER A 294 0.96 -10.33 2.13
C SER A 294 -0.45 -10.52 2.72
N ASP A 295 -0.95 -9.54 3.47
CA ASP A 295 -2.30 -9.59 4.05
C ASP A 295 -3.37 -9.52 2.95
N LEU A 296 -3.19 -8.61 1.98
CA LEU A 296 -4.05 -8.48 0.79
C LEU A 296 -4.10 -9.79 -0.01
N THR A 297 -2.94 -10.35 -0.35
CA THR A 297 -2.85 -11.55 -1.19
C THR A 297 -3.37 -12.80 -0.49
N GLU A 298 -3.23 -12.89 0.84
CA GLU A 298 -3.85 -13.95 1.65
C GLU A 298 -5.38 -13.84 1.64
N GLU A 299 -5.92 -12.64 1.81
CA GLU A 299 -7.36 -12.42 1.82
C GLU A 299 -7.98 -12.65 0.44
N ALA A 300 -7.30 -12.21 -0.62
CA ALA A 300 -7.75 -12.42 -1.98
C ALA A 300 -7.94 -13.90 -2.36
N LYS A 301 -7.16 -14.82 -1.77
CA LYS A 301 -7.31 -16.28 -2.00
C LYS A 301 -8.65 -16.82 -1.49
N LYS A 302 -9.26 -16.14 -0.51
CA LYS A 302 -10.52 -16.55 0.13
C LYS A 302 -11.76 -16.06 -0.65
N ILE A 303 -11.57 -15.11 -1.56
CA ILE A 303 -12.65 -14.43 -2.28
C ILE A 303 -12.79 -15.03 -3.68
N GLN A 304 -13.90 -15.70 -3.97
CA GLN A 304 -14.09 -16.45 -5.22
C GLN A 304 -13.82 -15.65 -6.52
N PRO A 305 -14.31 -14.41 -6.70
CA PRO A 305 -13.98 -13.59 -7.88
C PRO A 305 -12.48 -13.35 -8.08
N LEU A 306 -11.70 -13.38 -7.00
CA LEU A 306 -10.26 -13.14 -6.99
C LEU A 306 -9.44 -14.43 -6.89
N ALA A 307 -10.09 -15.58 -6.72
CA ALA A 307 -9.43 -16.87 -6.72
C ALA A 307 -8.72 -17.08 -8.06
N GLY A 308 -7.44 -17.43 -8.00
CA GLY A 308 -6.64 -17.56 -9.22
C GLY A 308 -6.25 -16.23 -9.87
N VAL A 309 -6.44 -15.05 -9.25
CA VAL A 309 -5.90 -13.79 -9.82
C VAL A 309 -4.45 -13.59 -9.38
N PHE A 310 -4.19 -13.80 -8.09
CA PHE A 310 -2.89 -13.59 -7.45
C PHE A 310 -1.87 -14.76 -7.47
N PRO A 311 -2.22 -16.04 -7.69
CA PRO A 311 -1.22 -17.11 -7.71
C PRO A 311 -0.33 -17.11 -8.97
N TYR A 312 -0.53 -16.18 -9.90
CA TYR A 312 0.18 -16.13 -11.19
C TYR A 312 1.32 -15.12 -11.27
N ILE A 313 1.63 -14.43 -10.18
CA ILE A 313 2.65 -13.38 -10.20
C ILE A 313 3.91 -13.88 -9.49
N LYS A 314 4.66 -14.75 -10.17
CA LYS A 314 6.06 -15.03 -9.84
C LYS A 314 6.90 -14.10 -10.72
N PHE A 315 7.40 -13.01 -10.16
CA PHE A 315 8.43 -12.23 -10.84
C PHE A 315 9.76 -12.98 -10.68
N GLU A 316 10.27 -13.52 -11.78
CA GLU A 316 11.65 -13.98 -11.84
C GLU A 316 12.58 -12.77 -11.73
N PRO A 317 13.74 -12.87 -11.06
CA PRO A 317 14.70 -11.77 -10.98
C PRO A 317 15.10 -11.25 -12.38
N PRO A 318 15.19 -9.92 -12.59
CA PRO A 318 14.95 -8.86 -11.61
C PRO A 318 13.45 -8.64 -11.32
N PRO A 319 13.10 -8.26 -10.08
CA PRO A 319 11.71 -8.08 -9.65
C PRO A 319 10.93 -7.05 -10.49
N VAL A 320 11.65 -6.17 -11.20
CA VAL A 320 11.10 -5.17 -12.09
C VAL A 320 11.81 -5.21 -13.44
N GLN A 321 11.03 -5.17 -14.52
CA GLN A 321 11.55 -5.15 -15.89
C GLN A 321 12.28 -3.82 -16.18
N PRO A 322 13.54 -3.85 -16.70
CA PRO A 322 14.29 -2.64 -17.04
C PRO A 322 13.57 -1.68 -18.01
N ALA A 323 12.75 -2.22 -18.91
CA ALA A 323 11.95 -1.42 -19.83
C ALA A 323 10.89 -0.56 -19.12
N VAL A 324 10.32 -1.05 -18.01
CA VAL A 324 9.39 -0.27 -17.18
C VAL A 324 10.15 0.89 -16.54
N VAL A 325 11.29 0.62 -15.90
CA VAL A 325 12.14 1.67 -15.32
C VAL A 325 12.48 2.72 -16.36
N SER A 326 12.99 2.31 -17.52
CA SER A 326 13.39 3.25 -18.58
C SER A 326 12.22 4.13 -19.06
N ARG A 327 11.04 3.57 -19.33
CA ARG A 327 9.88 4.37 -19.79
C ARG A 327 9.35 5.33 -18.73
N GLY A 328 9.54 5.03 -17.46
CA GLY A 328 9.06 5.84 -16.34
C GLY A 328 10.02 6.95 -15.92
N MET A 329 11.23 6.99 -16.48
CA MET A 329 12.19 8.03 -16.13
C MET A 329 11.62 9.42 -16.44
N PRO A 330 11.92 10.46 -15.64
CA PRO A 330 11.34 11.79 -15.79
C PRO A 330 11.45 12.40 -17.19
N GLU A 331 12.53 12.10 -17.91
CA GLU A 331 12.78 12.58 -19.26
C GLU A 331 12.01 11.83 -20.37
N LYS A 332 11.39 10.69 -20.06
CA LYS A 332 10.66 9.84 -21.03
C LYS A 332 9.18 9.69 -20.73
N ARG A 333 8.76 9.78 -19.47
CA ARG A 333 7.36 9.60 -19.09
C ARG A 333 6.49 10.76 -19.56
N PRO A 334 5.22 10.52 -19.91
CA PRO A 334 4.33 11.61 -20.29
C PRO A 334 4.03 12.50 -19.08
N ARG A 335 3.82 13.81 -19.31
CA ARG A 335 3.41 14.76 -18.26
C ARG A 335 2.16 14.30 -17.50
N SER A 336 1.26 13.58 -18.16
CA SER A 336 0.04 13.01 -17.57
C SER A 336 0.28 12.00 -16.44
N ALA A 337 1.52 11.49 -16.32
CA ALA A 337 1.93 10.58 -15.25
C ALA A 337 2.15 11.30 -13.91
N ASP A 338 2.45 12.60 -13.96
CA ASP A 338 2.74 13.41 -12.77
C ASP A 338 1.76 14.57 -12.58
N THR A 339 1.09 15.01 -13.64
CA THR A 339 0.21 16.17 -13.58
C THR A 339 -1.15 15.87 -14.21
N ILE A 340 -2.19 16.28 -13.51
CA ILE A 340 -3.54 16.42 -14.03
C ILE A 340 -3.86 17.90 -13.96
N ASP A 341 -3.90 18.58 -15.11
CA ASP A 341 -4.04 20.04 -15.14
C ASP A 341 -5.41 20.50 -14.63
N ASP A 342 -6.45 19.74 -14.95
CA ASP A 342 -7.81 19.95 -14.46
C ASP A 342 -8.43 18.59 -14.17
N ILE A 343 -8.51 18.26 -12.88
CA ILE A 343 -9.09 17.01 -12.44
C ILE A 343 -10.53 16.96 -12.95
N TYR A 344 -11.35 18.01 -12.79
CA TYR A 344 -12.77 18.00 -13.15
C TYR A 344 -13.03 17.81 -14.65
N LYS A 345 -12.19 18.33 -15.55
CA LYS A 345 -12.27 18.01 -17.01
C LYS A 345 -11.93 16.56 -17.35
N THR A 346 -11.32 15.85 -16.41
CA THR A 346 -11.04 14.43 -16.56
C THR A 346 -12.24 13.57 -16.16
N PHE A 347 -13.33 14.14 -15.63
CA PHE A 347 -14.55 13.48 -15.14
C PHE A 347 -15.72 14.03 -15.97
N SER A 348 -16.34 13.27 -16.87
CA SER A 348 -17.61 13.63 -17.46
C SER A 348 -18.76 12.95 -16.74
N ARG A 349 -19.94 13.57 -16.86
CA ARG A 349 -21.20 12.85 -16.78
C ARG A 349 -21.94 13.16 -18.08
N ASP A 350 -21.86 12.25 -19.04
CA ASP A 350 -22.89 12.19 -20.07
C ASP A 350 -24.16 11.70 -19.37
N PHE A 351 -25.04 12.64 -19.01
CA PHE A 351 -26.43 12.29 -18.74
C PHE A 351 -27.09 11.88 -20.06
N LYS A 352 -26.86 10.65 -20.51
CA LYS A 352 -27.81 9.95 -21.37
C LYS A 352 -28.62 9.03 -20.47
N HIS A 353 -29.89 9.37 -20.28
CA HIS A 353 -30.92 8.62 -19.53
C HIS A 353 -31.02 8.84 -18.01
N ALA A 354 -31.01 10.09 -17.55
CA ALA A 354 -32.00 10.45 -16.52
C ALA A 354 -33.20 11.01 -17.28
N ALA A 355 -34.38 10.40 -17.11
CA ALA A 355 -35.64 10.88 -17.67
C ALA A 355 -35.98 12.25 -17.05
N VAL A 356 -35.36 13.31 -17.56
CA VAL A 356 -35.80 14.67 -17.32
C VAL A 356 -37.02 14.86 -18.22
N ARG A 357 -38.21 14.98 -17.62
CA ARG A 357 -39.41 15.35 -18.35
C ARG A 357 -39.17 16.73 -18.98
N ASP A 358 -39.30 16.85 -20.30
CA ASP A 358 -39.40 18.13 -21.01
C ASP A 358 -40.80 18.76 -20.84
N CYS A 359 -41.33 18.75 -19.61
CA CYS A 359 -42.59 19.42 -19.29
C CYS A 359 -42.35 20.34 -18.09
N PRO A 360 -42.82 21.61 -18.14
CA PRO A 360 -42.70 22.51 -17.00
C PRO A 360 -43.47 21.92 -15.81
N SER A 361 -42.77 21.65 -14.69
CA SER A 361 -43.41 21.18 -13.47
C SER A 361 -44.19 22.33 -12.82
N ALA A 362 -45.51 22.27 -12.90
CA ALA A 362 -46.37 23.10 -12.07
C ALA A 362 -46.34 22.55 -10.64
N GLY A 363 -45.71 23.28 -9.71
CA GLY A 363 -45.93 23.11 -8.28
C GLY A 363 -44.82 22.41 -7.48
N SER A 364 -44.14 23.21 -6.65
CA SER A 364 -43.50 22.91 -5.36
C SER A 364 -42.98 21.49 -5.05
N ARG A 365 -41.65 21.36 -5.07
CA ARG A 365 -40.82 20.59 -4.11
C ARG A 365 -41.00 19.06 -4.00
N THR A 366 -41.22 18.33 -5.10
CA THR A 366 -40.87 16.90 -5.11
C THR A 366 -40.51 16.40 -6.51
N VAL A 367 -39.36 15.74 -6.65
CA VAL A 367 -38.96 15.02 -7.88
C VAL A 367 -39.61 13.64 -7.81
N LEU A 368 -40.59 13.39 -8.68
CA LEU A 368 -41.18 12.05 -8.86
C LEU A 368 -40.48 11.35 -10.03
N LEU A 369 -39.91 10.17 -9.77
CA LEU A 369 -39.39 9.25 -10.78
C LEU A 369 -40.57 8.41 -11.31
N GLY A 370 -40.88 8.50 -12.60
CA GLY A 370 -41.94 7.73 -13.27
C GLY A 370 -41.37 6.58 -14.12
N THR A 371 -42.17 5.52 -14.30
CA THR A 371 -41.88 4.36 -15.16
C THR A 371 -42.25 4.62 -16.62
N SER A 372 -41.68 3.85 -17.54
CA SER A 372 -41.64 4.09 -19.00
C SER A 372 -42.96 3.93 -19.78
N GLU A 373 -44.12 3.87 -19.12
CA GLU A 373 -45.39 3.50 -19.78
C GLU A 373 -46.42 4.64 -19.92
N GLU A 374 -46.14 5.85 -19.46
CA GLU A 374 -47.05 7.00 -19.67
C GLU A 374 -46.45 8.03 -20.63
N ARG A 375 -46.71 7.88 -21.94
CA ARG A 375 -46.52 8.94 -22.93
C ARG A 375 -47.64 9.99 -22.78
N CYS A 376 -47.28 11.26 -22.68
CA CYS A 376 -48.25 12.36 -22.68
C CYS A 376 -48.95 12.42 -24.06
N PRO A 377 -50.29 12.50 -24.12
CA PRO A 377 -50.99 12.82 -25.36
C PRO A 377 -50.69 14.27 -25.79
N GLU A 378 -50.65 14.48 -27.12
CA GLU A 378 -50.34 15.75 -27.80
C GLU A 378 -51.29 16.91 -27.44
#